data_AF-A0A6G3ZMG5-F1
#
_entry.id   AF-A0A6G3ZMG5-F1
#
_cell.length_a   1.000
_cell.length_b   1.000
_cell.length_c   1.000
_cell.angle_alpha   90.00
_cell.angle_beta   90.00
_cell.angle_gamma   90.00
#
_symmetry.space_group_name_H-M   'P 1'
#
loop_
_entity.id
_entity.type
_entity.pdbx_description
1 polymer ?
#
loop_
_entity_poly.entity_id
_entity_poly.type
_entity_poly.pdbx_seq_one_letter_code
_entity_poly.pdbx_strand_id
1 'polypeptide(L)'
;MTAQAVQQSDLAVVIGLEVHVQLETDTKIFCGCSTDVADAEPNTHTCPVCLGLPGALPVLNRAAVESAVRVGKAIDADIPEETTFHRKNYFYPDLPKGFQITQYDAPICQDGELEIEVEGERRTVGVRRAHLEEDPGSLQHKGGNIDTADYTLVNYNRAGVPLMEIVTEPDFRGAEEVRAFLAKLEEVLEYLGVFDSQRDGSLRIDANLSVVEADEIGDDGDVTDEALESANRTEVKNISSHKGAEKALSYEAQRQKNAVQRGREVEQETRHWDESRGITVSMRSKEEEKDYRYFREADLPPLQVSDWKQKLDIPELPDARRERFSEEYGLSEEAASKLTSTRQVADFYEDVASEYDPDLAATWVADNLLGELNYRDMEITDVADRLGEFKRLVELVAAEEITTKNAEETVLREMLDEGGDPETIIEREGLGKADEGEIEGAVTAAIEENPDAVEDYHTGEGGALNFLVGQVMQRTGGSADPGSVNQLLRERLDE
;
A
#
# COMPACT_ATOMS: atom_id res chain seq x y z
N MET A 1 55.83 -5.01 19.98
CA MET A 1 54.44 -5.47 20.08
C MET A 1 53.71 -4.88 18.90
N THR A 2 53.49 -5.73 17.91
CA THR A 2 53.03 -5.39 16.56
C THR A 2 51.61 -4.87 16.60
N ALA A 3 51.39 -3.73 15.95
CA ALA A 3 50.09 -3.25 15.57
C ALA A 3 49.43 -4.33 14.69
N GLN A 4 48.46 -5.05 15.23
CA GLN A 4 47.49 -5.76 14.41
C GLN A 4 46.69 -4.68 13.70
N ALA A 5 46.97 -4.52 12.41
CA ALA A 5 46.00 -3.91 11.51
C ALA A 5 44.73 -4.74 11.65
N VAL A 6 43.69 -4.14 12.24
CA VAL A 6 42.33 -4.62 12.09
C VAL A 6 42.11 -4.64 10.57
N GLN A 7 42.07 -5.84 9.98
CA GLN A 7 41.49 -5.99 8.65
C GLN A 7 40.10 -5.40 8.79
N GLN A 8 39.88 -4.27 8.15
CA GLN A 8 38.60 -3.63 8.08
C GLN A 8 37.82 -4.50 7.10
N SER A 9 37.20 -5.55 7.61
CA SER A 9 36.32 -6.38 6.83
C SER A 9 35.06 -5.57 6.55
N ASP A 10 34.61 -5.62 5.30
CA ASP A 10 33.34 -5.01 4.93
C ASP A 10 32.23 -5.84 5.58
N LEU A 11 31.36 -5.19 6.35
CA LEU A 11 30.28 -5.85 7.09
C LEU A 11 28.97 -5.72 6.32
N ALA A 12 28.30 -6.85 6.13
CA ALA A 12 27.00 -6.93 5.49
C ALA A 12 25.88 -7.18 6.50
N VAL A 13 24.68 -6.72 6.16
CA VAL A 13 23.49 -6.86 7.00
C VAL A 13 22.66 -8.00 6.43
N VAL A 14 22.07 -8.79 7.32
CA VAL A 14 21.11 -9.83 6.98
C VAL A 14 19.85 -9.57 7.79
N ILE A 15 18.73 -9.35 7.10
CA ILE A 15 17.43 -9.08 7.73
C ILE A 15 16.41 -10.12 7.27
N GLY A 16 15.57 -10.58 8.20
CA GLY A 16 14.33 -11.31 7.92
C GLY A 16 13.16 -10.66 8.65
N LEU A 17 11.95 -10.78 8.11
CA LEU A 17 10.75 -10.13 8.64
C LEU A 17 9.70 -11.13 9.10
N GLU A 18 8.97 -10.75 10.14
CA GLU A 18 7.72 -11.36 10.59
C GLU A 18 6.64 -10.28 10.51
N VAL A 19 5.78 -10.38 9.49
CA VAL A 19 4.73 -9.39 9.21
C VAL A 19 3.38 -9.97 9.59
N HIS A 20 2.71 -9.37 10.57
CA HIS A 20 1.36 -9.76 10.96
C HIS A 20 0.36 -8.84 10.26
N VAL A 21 -0.53 -9.46 9.49
CA VAL A 21 -1.56 -8.81 8.68
C VAL A 21 -2.92 -9.16 9.28
N GLN A 22 -3.74 -8.15 9.56
CA GLN A 22 -5.14 -8.37 9.88
C GLN A 22 -5.93 -8.67 8.61
N LEU A 23 -6.64 -9.81 8.58
CA LEU A 23 -7.46 -10.17 7.43
C LEU A 23 -8.85 -9.55 7.52
N GLU A 24 -9.27 -8.90 6.43
CA GLU A 24 -10.60 -8.31 6.30
C GLU A 24 -11.67 -9.42 6.13
N THR A 25 -12.43 -9.64 7.20
CA THR A 25 -13.51 -10.64 7.25
C THR A 25 -14.63 -10.13 8.14
N ASP A 26 -15.88 -10.52 7.88
CA ASP A 26 -17.02 -10.07 8.69
C ASP A 26 -17.04 -10.62 10.12
N THR A 27 -16.40 -11.77 10.34
CA THR A 27 -16.42 -12.49 11.63
C THR A 27 -15.05 -12.98 12.05
N LYS A 28 -14.86 -13.12 13.36
CA LYS A 28 -13.63 -13.61 13.98
C LYS A 28 -13.22 -14.99 13.48
N ILE A 29 -11.93 -15.33 13.60
CA ILE A 29 -11.38 -16.56 13.00
C ILE A 29 -11.97 -17.84 13.58
N PHE A 30 -12.39 -17.82 14.85
CA PHE A 30 -12.89 -19.01 15.55
C PHE A 30 -14.31 -18.86 16.12
N CYS A 31 -15.02 -17.75 15.85
CA CYS A 31 -16.38 -17.53 16.34
C CYS A 31 -17.16 -16.49 15.50
N GLY A 32 -18.47 -16.42 15.67
CA GLY A 32 -19.34 -15.51 14.89
C GLY A 32 -19.41 -14.05 15.36
N CYS A 33 -18.47 -13.58 16.20
CA CYS A 33 -18.44 -12.17 16.58
C CYS A 33 -17.93 -11.32 15.41
N SER A 34 -18.46 -10.10 15.28
CA SER A 34 -17.95 -9.13 14.31
C SER A 34 -16.51 -8.70 14.62
N THR A 35 -15.74 -8.46 13.56
CA THR A 35 -14.38 -7.89 13.55
C THR A 35 -14.36 -6.37 13.48
N ASP A 36 -15.50 -5.74 13.20
CA ASP A 36 -15.65 -4.29 13.14
C ASP A 36 -15.67 -3.72 14.56
N VAL A 37 -14.51 -3.23 15.02
CA VAL A 37 -14.28 -2.85 16.43
C VAL A 37 -13.81 -1.41 16.62
N ALA A 38 -13.62 -0.64 15.55
CA ALA A 38 -12.98 0.67 15.60
C ALA A 38 -13.68 1.65 16.57
N ASP A 39 -15.01 1.74 16.47
CA ASP A 39 -15.84 2.63 17.31
C ASP A 39 -16.66 1.89 18.38
N ALA A 40 -16.34 0.62 18.63
CA ALA A 40 -17.10 -0.22 19.54
C ALA A 40 -16.75 0.06 21.01
N GLU A 41 -17.77 0.11 21.87
CA GLU A 41 -17.56 0.15 23.33
C GLU A 41 -16.73 -1.08 23.79
N PRO A 42 -15.85 -0.95 24.78
CA PRO A 42 -15.00 -2.07 25.22
C PRO A 42 -15.79 -3.32 25.61
N ASN A 43 -15.30 -4.48 25.16
CA ASN A 43 -15.86 -5.81 25.43
C ASN A 43 -17.29 -6.08 24.91
N THR A 44 -17.77 -5.32 23.92
CA THR A 44 -19.09 -5.54 23.28
C THR A 44 -19.04 -6.54 22.11
N HIS A 45 -17.88 -6.76 21.49
CA HIS A 45 -17.67 -7.71 20.40
C HIS A 45 -17.10 -9.03 20.91
N THR A 46 -17.76 -9.60 21.92
CA THR A 46 -17.26 -10.78 22.63
C THR A 46 -18.30 -11.88 22.75
N CYS A 47 -17.83 -13.13 22.85
CA CYS A 47 -18.66 -14.31 23.08
C CYS A 47 -17.87 -15.34 23.92
N PRO A 48 -18.53 -16.43 24.39
CA PRO A 48 -17.86 -17.45 25.18
C PRO A 48 -16.58 -18.03 24.55
N VAL A 49 -16.52 -18.15 23.22
CA VAL A 49 -15.35 -18.70 22.50
C VAL A 49 -14.15 -17.77 22.57
N CYS A 50 -14.30 -16.51 22.15
CA CYS A 50 -13.18 -15.57 22.15
C CYS A 50 -12.79 -15.11 23.56
N LEU A 51 -13.68 -15.24 24.54
CA LEU A 51 -13.38 -15.05 25.97
C LEU A 51 -12.80 -16.29 26.65
N GLY A 52 -12.64 -17.41 25.95
CA GLY A 52 -12.09 -18.64 26.53
C GLY A 52 -12.91 -19.20 27.69
N LEU A 53 -14.24 -19.02 27.68
CA LEU A 53 -15.10 -19.51 28.77
C LEU A 53 -15.16 -21.05 28.78
N PRO A 54 -15.33 -21.67 29.97
CA PRO A 54 -15.40 -23.11 30.09
C PRO A 54 -16.49 -23.73 29.20
N GLY A 55 -16.09 -24.72 28.39
CA GLY A 55 -16.99 -25.44 27.48
C GLY A 55 -17.17 -24.81 26.10
N ALA A 56 -16.53 -23.67 25.82
CA ALA A 56 -16.51 -23.08 24.48
C ALA A 56 -15.54 -23.82 23.55
N LEU A 57 -15.90 -23.95 22.27
CA LEU A 57 -15.10 -24.60 21.23
C LEU A 57 -14.91 -23.66 20.02
N PRO A 58 -13.73 -23.65 19.39
CA PRO A 58 -13.47 -22.86 18.19
C PRO A 58 -14.18 -23.43 16.96
N VAL A 59 -14.61 -22.55 16.05
CA VAL A 59 -15.13 -22.91 14.72
C VAL A 59 -14.44 -22.04 13.68
N LEU A 60 -13.61 -22.66 12.83
CA LEU A 60 -12.79 -21.96 11.84
C LEU A 60 -13.64 -21.17 10.82
N ASN A 61 -13.30 -19.91 10.62
CA ASN A 61 -13.88 -19.03 9.62
C ASN A 61 -13.37 -19.39 8.22
N ARG A 62 -14.29 -19.72 7.32
CA ARG A 62 -14.01 -20.04 5.92
C ARG A 62 -13.40 -18.86 5.15
N ALA A 63 -13.88 -17.63 5.36
CA ALA A 63 -13.37 -16.46 4.67
C ALA A 63 -11.90 -16.20 5.00
N ALA A 64 -11.48 -16.40 6.25
CA ALA A 64 -10.07 -16.28 6.64
C ALA A 64 -9.18 -17.30 5.90
N VAL A 65 -9.68 -18.53 5.70
CA VAL A 65 -8.98 -19.57 4.91
C VAL A 65 -8.92 -19.21 3.43
N GLU A 66 -10.02 -18.72 2.86
CA GLU A 66 -10.05 -18.27 1.46
C GLU A 66 -9.08 -17.12 1.22
N SER A 67 -9.04 -16.13 2.13
CA SER A 67 -8.07 -15.03 2.09
C SER A 67 -6.62 -15.56 2.17
N ALA A 68 -6.31 -16.45 3.10
CA ALA A 68 -4.96 -17.01 3.21
C ALA A 68 -4.53 -17.80 1.96
N VAL A 69 -5.43 -18.57 1.34
CA VAL A 69 -5.12 -19.27 0.09
C VAL A 69 -4.93 -18.30 -1.08
N ARG A 70 -5.71 -17.21 -1.15
CA ARG A 70 -5.51 -16.15 -2.16
C ARG A 70 -4.15 -15.46 -1.99
N VAL A 71 -3.77 -15.13 -0.75
CA VAL A 71 -2.43 -14.60 -0.45
C VAL A 71 -1.38 -15.60 -0.90
N GLY A 72 -1.48 -16.86 -0.48
CA GLY A 72 -0.56 -17.92 -0.90
C GLY A 72 -0.42 -18.04 -2.41
N LYS A 73 -1.52 -17.94 -3.17
CA LYS A 73 -1.47 -17.93 -4.64
C LYS A 73 -0.76 -16.70 -5.20
N ALA A 74 -0.93 -15.53 -4.58
CA ALA A 74 -0.33 -14.28 -5.05
C ALA A 74 1.18 -14.19 -4.79
N ILE A 75 1.67 -14.83 -3.72
CA ILE A 75 3.10 -14.96 -3.42
C ILE A 75 3.71 -16.28 -3.93
N ASP A 76 3.05 -16.91 -4.90
CA ASP A 76 3.35 -18.24 -5.44
C ASP A 76 3.76 -19.34 -4.42
N ALA A 77 3.18 -19.32 -3.23
CA ALA A 77 3.44 -20.32 -2.19
C ALA A 77 2.73 -21.65 -2.48
N ASP A 78 3.34 -22.73 -2.00
CA ASP A 78 2.74 -24.05 -1.94
C ASP A 78 1.67 -24.13 -0.84
N ILE A 79 0.53 -24.75 -1.18
CA ILE A 79 -0.55 -25.05 -0.24
C ILE A 79 -0.55 -26.56 0.03
N PRO A 80 -0.22 -27.01 1.26
CA PRO A 80 -0.09 -28.43 1.56
C PRO A 80 -1.43 -29.16 1.50
N GLU A 81 -1.40 -30.47 1.20
CA GLU A 81 -2.61 -31.32 1.15
C GLU A 81 -3.38 -31.32 2.49
N GLU A 82 -2.65 -31.29 3.59
CA GLU A 82 -3.20 -31.22 4.94
C GLU A 82 -2.42 -30.22 5.79
N THR A 83 -3.15 -29.33 6.48
CA THR A 83 -2.63 -28.38 7.45
C THR A 83 -3.39 -28.48 8.78
N THR A 84 -2.75 -28.13 9.89
CA THR A 84 -3.36 -28.21 11.22
C THR A 84 -3.08 -26.98 12.08
N PHE A 85 -4.04 -26.66 12.95
CA PHE A 85 -3.88 -25.64 13.97
C PHE A 85 -3.17 -26.20 15.21
N HIS A 86 -2.53 -25.29 15.95
CA HIS A 86 -1.70 -25.54 17.11
C HIS A 86 -2.03 -24.55 18.21
N ARG A 87 -1.76 -24.93 19.45
CA ARG A 87 -1.80 -24.03 20.60
C ARG A 87 -0.40 -23.53 20.92
N LYS A 88 -0.20 -22.22 20.82
CA LYS A 88 0.96 -21.49 21.34
C LYS A 88 0.65 -21.07 22.77
N ASN A 89 1.21 -21.76 23.76
CA ASN A 89 0.81 -21.60 25.17
C ASN A 89 1.64 -20.51 25.85
N TYR A 90 0.99 -19.39 26.21
CA TYR A 90 1.58 -18.36 27.05
C TYR A 90 0.49 -17.63 27.84
N PHE A 91 0.84 -17.14 29.02
CA PHE A 91 -0.09 -16.44 29.89
C PHE A 91 0.14 -14.94 29.78
N TYR A 92 -0.86 -14.23 29.28
CA TYR A 92 -0.88 -12.78 29.24
C TYR A 92 -2.32 -12.25 29.37
N PRO A 93 -2.56 -11.07 29.99
CA PRO A 93 -3.92 -10.62 30.30
C PRO A 93 -4.82 -10.38 29.08
N ASP A 94 -4.28 -10.11 27.91
CA ASP A 94 -5.03 -9.92 26.66
C ASP A 94 -5.39 -11.22 25.94
N LEU A 95 -4.88 -12.36 26.42
CA LEU A 95 -5.08 -13.68 25.83
C LEU A 95 -5.93 -14.54 26.77
N PRO A 96 -7.27 -14.48 26.65
CA PRO A 96 -8.16 -15.02 27.68
C PRO A 96 -8.13 -16.56 27.78
N LYS A 97 -7.73 -17.25 26.71
CA LYS A 97 -7.62 -18.72 26.67
C LYS A 97 -6.37 -19.26 27.38
N GLY A 98 -5.35 -18.42 27.61
CA GLY A 98 -4.03 -18.85 28.07
C GLY A 98 -3.21 -19.60 27.00
N PHE A 99 -3.70 -19.60 25.76
CA PHE A 99 -2.99 -20.03 24.55
C PHE A 99 -3.60 -19.32 23.34
N GLN A 100 -2.78 -19.11 22.32
CA GLN A 100 -3.17 -18.57 21.02
C GLN A 100 -3.29 -19.75 20.04
N ILE A 101 -4.39 -19.82 19.31
CA ILE A 101 -4.52 -20.77 18.20
C ILE A 101 -3.81 -20.19 16.97
N THR A 102 -2.82 -20.93 16.45
CA THR A 102 -1.95 -20.56 15.32
C THR A 102 -1.63 -21.81 14.49
N GLN A 103 -0.73 -21.75 13.50
CA GLN A 103 -0.18 -22.94 12.82
C GLN A 103 1.33 -23.00 13.06
N TYR A 104 1.90 -24.20 13.19
CA TYR A 104 3.31 -24.35 13.53
C TYR A 104 4.10 -25.19 12.53
N ASP A 105 3.93 -26.51 12.49
CA ASP A 105 4.72 -27.39 11.63
C ASP A 105 4.23 -27.44 10.16
N ALA A 106 2.93 -27.30 9.94
CA ALA A 106 2.32 -27.29 8.61
C ALA A 106 1.50 -26.01 8.40
N PRO A 107 2.14 -24.85 8.11
CA PRO A 107 1.43 -23.62 7.79
C PRO A 107 0.64 -23.74 6.47
N ILE A 108 -0.37 -22.89 6.29
CA ILE A 108 -1.23 -22.94 5.10
C ILE A 108 -0.52 -22.54 3.81
N CYS A 109 0.51 -21.68 3.89
CA CYS A 109 1.38 -21.31 2.77
C CYS A 109 2.84 -21.63 3.13
N GLN A 110 3.58 -22.26 2.21
CA GLN A 110 4.98 -22.65 2.35
C GLN A 110 5.76 -22.26 1.09
N ASP A 111 7.04 -21.93 1.24
CA ASP A 111 7.99 -21.78 0.13
C ASP A 111 7.45 -20.86 -0.99
N GLY A 112 6.97 -19.67 -0.61
CA GLY A 112 6.56 -18.63 -1.55
C GLY A 112 7.68 -17.64 -1.88
N GLU A 113 7.36 -16.66 -2.71
CA GLU A 113 8.27 -15.59 -3.11
C GLU A 113 7.51 -14.32 -3.49
N LEU A 114 8.20 -13.18 -3.40
CA LEU A 114 7.68 -11.89 -3.85
C LEU A 114 8.79 -11.10 -4.55
N GLU A 115 8.55 -10.69 -5.80
CA GLU A 115 9.45 -9.81 -6.54
C GLU A 115 9.26 -8.36 -6.10
N ILE A 116 10.37 -7.67 -5.84
CA ILE A 116 10.44 -6.27 -5.46
C ILE A 116 11.38 -5.53 -6.39
N GLU A 117 11.19 -4.22 -6.52
CA GLU A 117 12.11 -3.35 -7.26
C GLU A 117 12.81 -2.39 -6.29
N VAL A 118 14.14 -2.33 -6.39
CA VAL A 118 14.99 -1.44 -5.58
C VAL A 118 15.97 -0.75 -6.52
N GLU A 119 15.92 0.59 -6.58
CA GLU A 119 16.77 1.40 -7.46
C GLU A 119 16.73 0.99 -8.96
N GLY A 120 15.61 0.45 -9.42
CA GLY A 120 15.41 -0.03 -10.80
C GLY A 120 15.91 -1.45 -11.06
N GLU A 121 16.39 -2.15 -10.02
CA GLU A 121 16.77 -3.56 -10.10
C GLU A 121 15.69 -4.43 -9.45
N ARG A 122 15.23 -5.46 -10.18
CA ARG A 122 14.29 -6.46 -9.67
C ARG A 122 15.03 -7.48 -8.81
N ARG A 123 14.50 -7.77 -7.63
CA ARG A 123 14.99 -8.82 -6.73
C ARG A 123 13.82 -9.65 -6.22
N THR A 124 14.03 -10.96 -6.12
CA THR A 124 13.05 -11.88 -5.51
C THR A 124 13.39 -12.09 -4.06
N VAL A 125 12.39 -11.98 -3.18
CA VAL A 125 12.51 -12.26 -1.75
C VAL A 125 11.73 -13.53 -1.44
N GLY A 126 12.38 -14.50 -0.79
CA GLY A 126 11.73 -15.71 -0.33
C GLY A 126 10.73 -15.44 0.81
N VAL A 127 9.56 -16.05 0.72
CA VAL A 127 8.56 -16.11 1.79
C VAL A 127 8.50 -17.53 2.32
N ARG A 128 9.28 -17.80 3.37
CA ARG A 128 9.37 -19.11 4.03
C ARG A 128 8.00 -19.72 4.35
N ARG A 129 7.08 -18.90 4.88
CA ARG A 129 5.73 -19.33 5.24
C ARG A 129 4.78 -18.17 5.41
N ALA A 130 3.50 -18.48 5.28
CA ALA A 130 2.45 -17.65 5.86
C ALA A 130 1.36 -18.51 6.52
N HIS A 131 0.94 -18.12 7.72
CA HIS A 131 -0.01 -18.90 8.51
C HIS A 131 -1.11 -18.07 9.18
N LEU A 132 -2.23 -18.74 9.42
CA LEU A 132 -3.36 -18.18 10.14
C LEU A 132 -3.18 -18.27 11.65
N GLU A 133 -3.55 -17.19 12.34
CA GLU A 133 -3.66 -17.15 13.79
C GLU A 133 -4.74 -16.19 14.28
N GLU A 134 -4.95 -16.14 15.59
CA GLU A 134 -5.87 -15.18 16.21
C GLU A 134 -5.13 -14.03 16.88
N ASP A 135 -5.67 -12.82 16.76
CA ASP A 135 -5.14 -11.67 17.50
C ASP A 135 -5.49 -11.75 19.00
N PRO A 136 -4.59 -11.38 19.92
CA PRO A 136 -4.95 -11.04 21.30
C PRO A 136 -5.86 -9.79 21.41
N GLY A 137 -6.40 -9.58 22.61
CA GLY A 137 -7.06 -8.34 23.00
C GLY A 137 -6.12 -7.13 23.01
N SER A 138 -6.64 -5.98 23.41
CA SER A 138 -5.84 -4.76 23.61
C SER A 138 -5.73 -4.40 25.08
N LEU A 139 -4.59 -3.78 25.43
CA LEU A 139 -4.25 -3.35 26.79
C LEU A 139 -4.10 -1.83 26.84
N GLN A 140 -4.67 -1.21 27.87
CA GLN A 140 -4.43 0.20 28.17
C GLN A 140 -3.91 0.34 29.60
N HIS A 141 -2.65 0.74 29.72
CA HIS A 141 -2.01 1.04 30.99
C HIS A 141 -2.44 2.42 31.49
N LYS A 142 -2.98 2.51 32.71
CA LYS A 142 -3.45 3.77 33.31
C LYS A 142 -2.49 4.22 34.42
N GLY A 143 -2.17 5.52 34.43
CA GLY A 143 -1.26 6.11 35.41
C GLY A 143 0.24 6.02 35.06
N GLY A 144 0.59 5.49 33.88
CA GLY A 144 1.99 5.35 33.45
C GLY A 144 2.13 4.52 32.17
N ASN A 145 3.35 4.04 31.94
CA ASN A 145 3.66 3.02 30.92
C ASN A 145 3.52 1.60 31.51
N ILE A 146 3.91 0.58 30.74
CA ILE A 146 3.82 -0.83 31.15
C ILE A 146 4.47 -1.13 32.52
N ASP A 147 5.55 -0.43 32.89
CA ASP A 147 6.29 -0.65 34.14
C ASP A 147 5.80 0.19 35.33
N THR A 148 5.11 1.29 35.05
CA THR A 148 4.78 2.32 36.05
C THR A 148 3.28 2.50 36.27
N ALA A 149 2.44 1.84 35.48
CA ALA A 149 1.00 1.97 35.57
C ALA A 149 0.42 1.40 36.88
N ASP A 150 -0.59 2.09 37.39
CA ASP A 150 -1.32 1.69 38.60
C ASP A 150 -2.19 0.45 38.35
N TYR A 151 -2.80 0.39 37.16
CA TYR A 151 -3.61 -0.73 36.70
C TYR A 151 -3.67 -0.75 35.16
N THR A 152 -4.11 -1.89 34.62
CA THR A 152 -4.28 -2.10 33.17
C THR A 152 -5.73 -2.44 32.88
N LEU A 153 -6.32 -1.77 31.90
CA LEU A 153 -7.63 -2.11 31.34
C LEU A 153 -7.44 -3.08 30.17
N VAL A 154 -8.28 -4.10 30.11
CA VAL A 154 -8.26 -5.11 29.04
C VAL A 154 -9.54 -4.98 28.21
N ASN A 155 -9.38 -4.93 26.88
CA ASN A 155 -10.48 -4.94 25.93
C ASN A 155 -10.34 -6.13 24.97
N TYR A 156 -11.29 -7.06 25.03
CA TYR A 156 -11.30 -8.28 24.21
C TYR A 156 -12.08 -8.13 22.90
N ASN A 157 -12.47 -6.92 22.50
CA ASN A 157 -13.11 -6.70 21.19
C ASN A 157 -12.23 -7.25 20.05
N ARG A 158 -10.92 -7.04 20.11
CA ARG A 158 -9.97 -7.56 19.10
C ARG A 158 -9.61 -9.04 19.26
N ALA A 159 -9.81 -9.62 20.45
CA ALA A 159 -9.42 -11.00 20.71
C ALA A 159 -10.16 -11.97 19.78
N GLY A 160 -9.44 -12.74 18.96
CA GLY A 160 -10.00 -13.64 17.97
C GLY A 160 -10.17 -13.05 16.56
N VAL A 161 -9.77 -11.81 16.30
CA VAL A 161 -9.71 -11.27 14.93
C VAL A 161 -8.72 -12.11 14.12
N PRO A 162 -9.02 -12.47 12.85
CA PRO A 162 -8.10 -13.27 12.05
C PRO A 162 -6.83 -12.50 11.70
N LEU A 163 -5.69 -13.12 11.94
CA LEU A 163 -4.38 -12.65 11.49
C LEU A 163 -3.76 -13.65 10.54
N MET A 164 -2.93 -13.13 9.64
CA MET A 164 -1.97 -13.91 8.87
C MET A 164 -0.57 -13.41 9.21
N GLU A 165 0.29 -14.28 9.70
CA GLU A 165 1.70 -13.99 9.93
C GLU A 165 2.48 -14.48 8.70
N ILE A 166 3.20 -13.57 8.05
CA ILE A 166 4.03 -13.80 6.87
C ILE A 166 5.47 -13.69 7.31
N VAL A 167 6.24 -14.77 7.14
CA VAL A 167 7.64 -14.84 7.54
C VAL A 167 8.51 -14.98 6.31
N THR A 168 9.42 -14.05 6.12
CA THR A 168 10.37 -14.07 5.00
C THR A 168 11.56 -14.97 5.30
N GLU A 169 12.27 -15.36 4.25
CA GLU A 169 13.66 -15.75 4.36
C GLU A 169 14.53 -14.53 4.72
N PRO A 170 15.72 -14.74 5.31
CA PRO A 170 16.61 -13.65 5.70
C PRO A 170 17.38 -13.09 4.49
N ASP A 171 16.67 -12.66 3.44
CA ASP A 171 17.23 -12.29 2.13
C ASP A 171 17.60 -10.81 2.02
N PHE A 172 17.06 -9.98 2.90
CA PHE A 172 17.26 -8.53 2.86
C PHE A 172 18.69 -8.16 3.25
N ARG A 173 19.30 -7.25 2.48
CA ARG A 173 20.65 -6.71 2.68
C ARG A 173 20.67 -5.24 3.07
N GLY A 174 19.50 -4.60 3.01
CA GLY A 174 19.30 -3.19 3.32
C GLY A 174 17.92 -2.88 3.88
N ALA A 175 17.79 -1.70 4.49
CA ALA A 175 16.52 -1.25 5.05
C ALA A 175 15.56 -0.73 3.95
N GLU A 176 16.13 -0.28 2.84
CA GLU A 176 15.48 0.10 1.60
C GLU A 176 14.75 -1.07 0.95
N GLU A 177 15.35 -2.26 0.92
CA GLU A 177 14.74 -3.48 0.39
C GLU A 177 13.55 -3.91 1.25
N VAL A 178 13.67 -3.80 2.57
CA VAL A 178 12.56 -4.06 3.51
C VAL A 178 11.40 -3.12 3.24
N ARG A 179 11.68 -1.83 3.02
CA ARG A 179 10.63 -0.86 2.69
C ARG A 179 9.95 -1.19 1.36
N ALA A 180 10.71 -1.57 0.34
CA ALA A 180 10.17 -1.96 -0.96
C ALA A 180 9.30 -3.22 -0.84
N PHE A 181 9.75 -4.24 -0.11
CA PHE A 181 8.98 -5.46 0.15
C PHE A 181 7.68 -5.18 0.90
N LEU A 182 7.71 -4.39 1.96
CA LEU A 182 6.49 -4.08 2.71
C LEU A 182 5.48 -3.31 1.86
N ALA A 183 5.94 -2.34 1.06
CA ALA A 183 5.07 -1.64 0.11
C ALA A 183 4.47 -2.58 -0.94
N LYS A 184 5.29 -3.47 -1.50
CA LYS A 184 4.84 -4.48 -2.47
C LYS A 184 3.83 -5.47 -1.87
N LEU A 185 4.10 -5.93 -0.66
CA LEU A 185 3.23 -6.84 0.06
C LEU A 185 1.88 -6.19 0.35
N GLU A 186 1.89 -4.96 0.88
CA GLU A 186 0.68 -4.18 1.13
C GLU A 186 -0.16 -4.03 -0.15
N GLU A 187 0.47 -3.60 -1.24
CA GLU A 187 -0.17 -3.45 -2.54
C GLU A 187 -0.85 -4.75 -3.02
N VAL A 188 -0.15 -5.89 -2.93
CA VAL A 188 -0.71 -7.20 -3.28
C VAL A 188 -1.92 -7.54 -2.40
N LEU A 189 -1.82 -7.33 -1.08
CA LEU A 189 -2.89 -7.63 -0.14
C LEU A 189 -4.14 -6.76 -0.37
N GLU A 190 -3.95 -5.46 -0.68
CA GLU A 190 -5.03 -4.54 -1.03
C GLU A 190 -5.70 -4.94 -2.36
N TYR A 191 -4.90 -5.29 -3.38
CA TYR A 191 -5.44 -5.79 -4.66
C TYR A 191 -6.29 -7.05 -4.48
N LEU A 192 -5.86 -7.97 -3.63
CA LEU A 192 -6.64 -9.16 -3.27
C LEU A 192 -7.93 -8.83 -2.49
N GLY A 193 -8.02 -7.63 -1.90
CA GLY A 193 -9.14 -7.19 -1.07
C GLY A 193 -9.21 -7.93 0.27
N VAL A 194 -8.05 -8.31 0.83
CA VAL A 194 -7.96 -9.05 2.10
C VAL A 194 -7.35 -8.22 3.23
N PHE A 195 -6.96 -6.98 2.94
CA PHE A 195 -6.26 -6.08 3.85
C PHE A 195 -6.73 -4.63 3.62
N ASP A 196 -6.67 -3.83 4.67
CA ASP A 196 -6.94 -2.39 4.67
C ASP A 196 -5.83 -1.66 5.44
N SER A 197 -5.04 -0.84 4.72
CA SER A 197 -3.93 -0.06 5.27
C SER A 197 -4.38 1.07 6.20
N GLN A 198 -5.63 1.56 6.06
CA GLN A 198 -6.16 2.67 6.84
C GLN A 198 -6.58 2.22 8.26
N ARG A 199 -6.79 0.92 8.46
CA ARG A 199 -7.23 0.40 9.75
C ARG A 199 -6.09 0.39 10.77
N ASP A 200 -6.34 0.98 11.94
CA ASP A 200 -5.38 1.03 13.04
C ASP A 200 -4.84 -0.36 13.43
N GLY A 201 -3.53 -0.56 13.26
CA GLY A 201 -2.84 -1.80 13.63
C GLY A 201 -3.10 -2.98 12.70
N SER A 202 -3.57 -2.73 11.48
CA SER A 202 -3.76 -3.75 10.44
C SER A 202 -2.46 -4.45 10.06
N LEU A 203 -1.33 -3.74 10.14
CA LEU A 203 0.01 -4.24 9.89
C LEU A 203 0.89 -4.11 11.14
N ARG A 204 1.60 -5.18 11.51
CA ARG A 204 2.65 -5.16 12.54
C ARG A 204 3.89 -5.85 12.03
N ILE A 205 5.03 -5.20 12.16
CA ILE A 205 6.31 -5.69 11.67
C ILE A 205 7.22 -5.96 12.86
N ASP A 206 7.69 -7.19 12.94
CA ASP A 206 8.84 -7.58 13.76
C ASP A 206 9.97 -7.96 12.79
N ALA A 207 11.20 -7.59 13.12
CA ALA A 207 12.33 -7.77 12.22
C ALA A 207 13.54 -8.36 12.95
N ASN A 208 14.14 -9.36 12.34
CA ASN A 208 15.34 -10.02 12.83
C ASN A 208 16.54 -9.48 12.04
N LEU A 209 17.55 -8.95 12.74
CA LEU A 209 18.75 -8.37 12.12
C LEU A 209 20.02 -8.97 12.71
N SER A 210 20.88 -9.43 11.81
CA SER A 210 22.26 -9.86 12.10
C SER A 210 23.24 -9.11 11.18
N VAL A 211 24.51 -9.07 11.60
CA VAL A 211 25.62 -8.55 10.79
C VAL A 211 26.66 -9.65 10.63
N VAL A 212 27.07 -9.88 9.38
CA VAL A 212 28.06 -10.89 8.98
C VAL A 212 29.21 -10.21 8.22
N GLU A 213 30.31 -10.94 8.03
CA GLU A 213 31.39 -10.53 7.13
C GLU A 213 30.89 -10.59 5.67
N ALA A 214 31.25 -9.62 4.83
CA ALA A 214 30.70 -9.52 3.47
C ALA A 214 31.10 -10.66 2.54
N ASP A 215 32.22 -11.34 2.80
CA ASP A 215 32.67 -12.52 2.06
C ASP A 215 31.90 -13.80 2.40
N GLU A 216 31.07 -13.77 3.45
CA GLU A 216 30.08 -14.82 3.75
C GLU A 216 28.80 -14.70 2.91
N ILE A 217 28.68 -13.62 2.12
CA ILE A 217 27.59 -13.44 1.16
C ILE A 217 28.05 -13.96 -0.21
N GLY A 218 27.33 -14.96 -0.73
CA GLY A 218 27.57 -15.50 -2.06
C GLY A 218 27.26 -14.48 -3.16
N ASP A 219 27.74 -14.74 -4.38
CA ASP A 219 27.51 -13.86 -5.54
C ASP A 219 26.01 -13.64 -5.84
N ASP A 220 25.17 -14.62 -5.50
CA ASP A 220 23.71 -14.57 -5.66
C ASP A 220 22.99 -13.90 -4.48
N GLY A 221 23.73 -13.43 -3.47
CA GLY A 221 23.21 -12.78 -2.27
C GLY A 221 22.89 -13.72 -1.11
N ASP A 222 23.00 -15.03 -1.30
CA ASP A 222 22.76 -16.06 -0.28
C ASP A 222 23.78 -16.00 0.86
N VAL A 223 23.34 -16.35 2.07
CA VAL A 223 24.19 -16.41 3.27
C VAL A 223 24.17 -17.85 3.77
N THR A 224 25.33 -18.39 4.14
CA THR A 224 25.41 -19.76 4.64
C THR A 224 24.74 -19.90 6.02
N ASP A 225 24.14 -21.05 6.30
CA ASP A 225 23.58 -21.36 7.63
C ASP A 225 24.63 -21.22 8.74
N GLU A 226 25.89 -21.59 8.46
CA GLU A 226 27.01 -21.46 9.40
C GLU A 226 27.31 -19.98 9.74
N ALA A 227 27.24 -19.09 8.74
CA ALA A 227 27.37 -17.65 8.97
C ALA A 227 26.19 -17.08 9.77
N LEU A 228 24.96 -17.53 9.52
CA LEU A 228 23.78 -17.09 10.27
C LEU A 228 23.78 -17.60 11.72
N GLU A 229 24.15 -18.85 11.95
CA GLU A 229 24.24 -19.46 13.29
C GLU A 229 25.34 -18.84 14.14
N SER A 230 26.44 -18.40 13.51
CA SER A 230 27.55 -17.73 14.20
C SER A 230 27.29 -16.24 14.47
N ALA A 231 26.37 -15.61 13.74
CA ALA A 231 26.02 -14.21 13.91
C ALA A 231 24.88 -14.02 14.93
N ASN A 232 25.18 -13.34 16.04
CA ASN A 232 24.17 -13.00 17.02
C ASN A 232 23.07 -12.11 16.43
N ARG A 233 21.81 -12.47 16.75
CA ARG A 233 20.61 -11.85 16.19
C ARG A 233 19.94 -10.90 17.17
N THR A 234 19.54 -9.73 16.68
CA THR A 234 18.62 -8.84 17.42
C THR A 234 17.23 -8.89 16.79
N GLU A 235 16.20 -9.04 17.61
CA GLU A 235 14.79 -8.97 17.19
C GLU A 235 14.24 -7.58 17.52
N VAL A 236 13.96 -6.75 16.52
CA VAL A 236 13.35 -5.43 16.68
C VAL A 236 11.84 -5.56 16.54
N LYS A 237 11.11 -5.20 17.59
CA LYS A 237 9.64 -5.26 17.65
C LYS A 237 8.99 -3.88 17.65
N ASN A 238 7.67 -3.90 17.44
CA ASN A 238 6.78 -2.74 17.52
C ASN A 238 7.05 -1.72 16.41
N ILE A 239 7.18 -2.20 15.18
CA ILE A 239 7.26 -1.36 14.00
C ILE A 239 5.87 -1.36 13.34
N SER A 240 5.29 -0.18 13.17
CA SER A 240 3.91 0.01 12.68
C SER A 240 3.83 0.69 11.31
N SER A 241 4.94 0.96 10.65
CA SER A 241 4.95 1.59 9.32
C SER A 241 6.19 1.24 8.51
N HIS A 242 6.09 1.34 7.18
CA HIS A 242 7.21 1.10 6.25
C HIS A 242 8.40 2.02 6.55
N LYS A 243 8.11 3.30 6.77
CA LYS A 243 9.11 4.31 7.16
C LYS A 243 9.68 4.05 8.55
N GLY A 244 8.86 3.51 9.46
CA GLY A 244 9.30 3.03 10.77
C GLY A 244 10.31 1.90 10.62
N ALA A 245 10.03 0.91 9.77
CA ALA A 245 10.91 -0.23 9.50
C ALA A 245 12.25 0.22 8.93
N GLU A 246 12.22 1.05 7.88
CA GLU A 246 13.42 1.58 7.24
C GLU A 246 14.34 2.28 8.26
N LYS A 247 13.77 3.15 9.10
CA LYS A 247 14.53 3.87 10.13
C LYS A 247 15.03 2.96 11.26
N ALA A 248 14.18 2.07 11.74
CA ALA A 248 14.52 1.15 12.83
C ALA A 248 15.68 0.25 12.43
N LEU A 249 15.62 -0.33 11.24
CA LEU A 249 16.62 -1.25 10.72
C LEU A 249 17.90 -0.54 10.31
N SER A 250 17.81 0.67 9.74
CA SER A 250 18.99 1.51 9.49
C SER A 250 19.74 1.84 10.78
N TYR A 251 19.01 2.22 11.84
CA TYR A 251 19.60 2.49 13.15
C TYR A 251 20.25 1.25 13.74
N GLU A 252 19.54 0.12 13.69
CA GLU A 252 19.96 -1.14 14.25
C GLU A 252 21.18 -1.74 13.54
N ALA A 253 21.20 -1.71 12.20
CA ALA A 253 22.35 -2.08 11.39
C ALA A 253 23.58 -1.26 11.77
N GLN A 254 23.43 0.07 11.87
CA GLN A 254 24.54 0.94 12.26
C GLN A 254 25.00 0.66 13.70
N ARG A 255 24.09 0.33 14.62
CA ARG A 255 24.44 -0.04 16.00
C ARG A 255 25.28 -1.32 16.04
N GLN A 256 24.84 -2.37 15.33
CA GLN A 256 25.52 -3.65 15.29
C GLN A 256 26.89 -3.55 14.59
N LYS A 257 26.96 -2.91 13.41
CA LYS A 257 28.24 -2.64 12.72
C LYS A 257 29.24 -1.92 13.62
N ASN A 258 28.80 -0.89 14.35
CA ASN A 258 29.65 -0.17 15.30
C ASN A 258 30.11 -1.04 16.48
N ALA A 259 29.31 -2.00 16.93
CA ALA A 259 29.69 -2.92 18.00
C ALA A 259 30.78 -3.89 17.52
N VAL A 260 30.55 -4.54 16.38
CA VAL A 260 31.48 -5.49 15.75
C VAL A 260 32.82 -4.80 15.43
N GLN A 261 32.79 -3.62 14.82
CA GLN A 261 34.01 -2.84 14.51
C GLN A 261 34.81 -2.42 15.76
N ARG A 262 34.17 -2.38 16.94
CA ARG A 262 34.84 -2.10 18.22
C ARG A 262 35.28 -3.38 18.95
N GLY A 263 35.19 -4.54 18.30
CA GLY A 263 35.49 -5.84 18.87
C GLY A 263 34.52 -6.24 20.00
N ARG A 264 33.27 -5.78 19.95
CA ARG A 264 32.22 -6.15 20.89
C ARG A 264 31.25 -7.12 20.21
N GLU A 265 30.82 -8.12 20.96
CA GLU A 265 29.76 -9.03 20.52
C GLU A 265 28.42 -8.31 20.51
N VAL A 266 27.58 -8.62 19.52
CA VAL A 266 26.17 -8.22 19.51
C VAL A 266 25.44 -9.14 20.50
N GLU A 267 24.73 -8.59 21.47
CA GLU A 267 23.93 -9.40 22.40
C GLU A 267 22.66 -9.91 21.70
N GLN A 268 22.31 -11.18 21.91
CA GLN A 268 21.04 -11.72 21.43
C GLN A 268 19.90 -11.23 22.34
N GLU A 269 19.12 -10.28 21.84
CA GLU A 269 18.08 -9.63 22.63
C GLU A 269 16.89 -9.20 21.76
N THR A 270 15.75 -8.99 22.41
CA THR A 270 14.60 -8.32 21.78
C THR A 270 14.68 -6.83 22.11
N ARG A 271 14.59 -5.97 21.09
CA ARG A 271 14.60 -4.52 21.21
C ARG A 271 13.27 -3.93 20.75
N HIS A 272 12.93 -2.78 21.30
CA HIS A 272 11.75 -2.00 20.94
C HIS A 272 12.16 -0.80 20.11
N TRP A 273 11.44 -0.53 19.02
CA TRP A 273 11.60 0.71 18.27
C TRP A 273 10.84 1.86 18.96
N ASP A 274 11.58 2.89 19.39
CA ASP A 274 11.00 4.12 19.95
C ASP A 274 10.97 5.20 18.85
N GLU A 275 9.81 5.35 18.21
CA GLU A 275 9.61 6.32 17.13
C GLU A 275 9.89 7.76 17.55
N SER A 276 9.57 8.12 18.80
CA SER A 276 9.70 9.49 19.31
C SER A 276 11.16 9.92 19.42
N ARG A 277 12.04 8.97 19.74
CA ARG A 277 13.48 9.19 19.90
C ARG A 277 14.30 8.74 18.69
N GLY A 278 13.71 7.96 17.79
CA GLY A 278 14.37 7.39 16.62
C GLY A 278 15.49 6.41 16.98
N ILE A 279 15.28 5.58 18.01
CA ILE A 279 16.29 4.62 18.48
C ILE A 279 15.67 3.25 18.80
N THR A 280 16.47 2.19 18.77
CA THR A 280 16.10 0.89 19.37
C THR A 280 16.52 0.85 20.83
N VAL A 281 15.63 0.41 21.71
CA VAL A 281 15.87 0.27 23.15
C VAL A 281 15.80 -1.21 23.53
N SER A 282 16.78 -1.69 24.28
CA SER A 282 16.75 -3.05 24.83
C SER A 282 15.51 -3.22 25.71
N MET A 283 14.68 -4.20 25.40
CA MET A 283 13.66 -4.66 26.33
C MET A 283 14.31 -5.66 27.28
N ARG A 284 13.85 -5.69 28.54
CA ARG A 284 14.38 -6.58 29.59
C ARG A 284 14.74 -7.94 29.00
N SER A 285 16.00 -8.36 29.18
CA SER A 285 16.50 -9.65 28.68
C SER A 285 15.49 -10.74 29.06
N LYS A 286 14.89 -11.38 28.07
CA LYS A 286 14.08 -12.57 28.30
C LYS A 286 15.03 -13.58 28.97
N GLU A 287 14.88 -13.77 30.27
CA GLU A 287 15.42 -14.94 30.95
C GLU A 287 14.75 -16.14 30.28
N GLU A 288 15.49 -16.80 29.37
CA GLU A 288 15.16 -17.99 28.57
C GLU A 288 14.25 -17.78 27.32
N GLU A 289 14.57 -18.51 26.24
CA GLU A 289 13.63 -18.80 25.15
C GLU A 289 12.36 -19.39 25.78
N LYS A 290 11.22 -18.71 25.60
CA LYS A 290 9.98 -19.18 26.21
C LYS A 290 9.57 -20.48 25.52
N ASP A 291 9.57 -21.58 26.28
CA ASP A 291 8.94 -22.82 25.86
C ASP A 291 7.42 -22.62 25.75
N TYR A 292 6.97 -22.26 24.55
CA TYR A 292 5.56 -22.09 24.20
C TYR A 292 4.78 -23.41 24.18
N ARG A 293 5.45 -24.55 24.35
CA ARG A 293 4.85 -25.90 24.41
C ARG A 293 3.85 -26.10 23.28
N TYR A 294 4.28 -25.89 22.04
CA TYR A 294 3.41 -26.09 20.88
C TYR A 294 2.87 -27.52 20.86
N PHE A 295 1.56 -27.66 20.66
CA PHE A 295 0.92 -28.93 20.35
C PHE A 295 -0.32 -28.71 19.52
N ARG A 296 -0.71 -29.72 18.76
CA ARG A 296 -1.86 -29.68 17.85
C ARG A 296 -3.17 -29.33 18.58
N GLU A 297 -3.93 -28.41 18.01
CA GLU A 297 -5.28 -28.08 18.43
C GLU A 297 -6.20 -29.28 18.16
N ALA A 298 -6.74 -29.88 19.21
CA ALA A 298 -7.58 -31.07 19.13
C ALA A 298 -9.06 -30.73 18.85
N ASP A 299 -9.46 -29.49 19.12
CA ASP A 299 -10.84 -29.05 18.92
C ASP A 299 -11.14 -28.70 17.45
N LEU A 300 -10.09 -28.57 16.61
CA LEU A 300 -10.20 -28.34 15.17
C LEU A 300 -9.70 -29.56 14.38
N PRO A 301 -10.47 -30.06 13.41
CA PRO A 301 -9.99 -31.10 12.51
C PRO A 301 -8.87 -30.57 11.61
N PRO A 302 -8.04 -31.47 11.04
CA PRO A 302 -7.12 -31.08 9.97
C PRO A 302 -7.87 -30.43 8.80
N LEU A 303 -7.25 -29.43 8.19
CA LEU A 303 -7.76 -28.66 7.07
C LEU A 303 -7.13 -29.19 5.77
N GLN A 304 -7.95 -29.43 4.76
CA GLN A 304 -7.54 -29.95 3.45
C GLN A 304 -8.08 -29.02 2.37
N VAL A 305 -7.22 -28.10 1.91
CA VAL A 305 -7.59 -26.98 1.01
C VAL A 305 -6.59 -26.74 -0.12
N SER A 306 -5.67 -27.67 -0.38
CA SER A 306 -4.69 -27.53 -1.47
C SER A 306 -5.34 -27.30 -2.83
N ASP A 307 -6.47 -27.96 -3.08
CA ASP A 307 -7.27 -27.79 -4.31
C ASP A 307 -7.92 -26.40 -4.43
N TRP A 308 -7.98 -25.62 -3.35
CA TRP A 308 -8.52 -24.26 -3.38
C TRP A 308 -7.60 -23.30 -4.14
N LYS A 309 -6.27 -23.51 -4.18
CA LYS A 309 -5.34 -22.66 -4.98
C LYS A 309 -5.78 -22.58 -6.45
N GLN A 310 -6.33 -23.68 -6.99
CA GLN A 310 -6.83 -23.75 -8.37
C GLN A 310 -8.27 -23.26 -8.52
N LYS A 311 -9.10 -23.38 -7.47
CA LYS A 311 -10.53 -23.04 -7.51
C LYS A 311 -10.83 -21.59 -7.17
N LEU A 312 -9.97 -20.95 -6.38
CA LEU A 312 -10.12 -19.55 -6.00
C LEU A 312 -9.46 -18.67 -7.06
N ASP A 313 -10.25 -17.78 -7.61
CA ASP A 313 -9.76 -16.72 -8.47
C ASP A 313 -9.10 -15.63 -7.62
N ILE A 314 -8.01 -15.08 -8.15
CA ILE A 314 -7.40 -13.83 -7.68
C ILE A 314 -7.51 -12.82 -8.83
N PRO A 315 -7.65 -11.52 -8.54
CA PRO A 315 -7.52 -10.50 -9.57
C PRO A 315 -6.13 -10.54 -10.20
N GLU A 316 -6.01 -9.94 -11.38
CA GLU A 316 -4.71 -9.64 -11.96
C GLU A 316 -3.90 -8.78 -10.96
N LEU A 317 -2.70 -9.26 -10.62
CA LEU A 317 -1.85 -8.60 -9.66
C LEU A 317 -1.28 -7.29 -10.24
N PRO A 318 -0.87 -6.34 -9.38
CA PRO A 318 -0.46 -5.01 -9.84
C PRO A 318 0.61 -5.01 -10.93
N ASP A 319 1.66 -5.83 -10.81
CA ASP A 319 2.76 -5.81 -11.78
C ASP A 319 2.37 -6.42 -13.12
N ALA A 320 1.64 -7.54 -13.10
CA ALA A 320 1.09 -8.13 -14.32
C ALA A 320 0.17 -7.13 -15.04
N ARG A 321 -0.63 -6.39 -14.27
CA ARG A 321 -1.53 -5.35 -14.81
C ARG A 321 -0.76 -4.15 -15.35
N ARG A 322 0.32 -3.72 -14.70
CA ARG A 322 1.23 -2.67 -15.19
C ARG A 322 1.88 -3.04 -16.50
N GLU A 323 2.46 -4.24 -16.54
CA GLU A 323 3.11 -4.77 -17.75
C GLU A 323 2.09 -4.85 -18.89
N ARG A 324 0.88 -5.35 -18.63
CA ARG A 324 -0.20 -5.36 -19.61
C ARG A 324 -0.58 -3.95 -20.08
N PHE A 325 -0.70 -2.97 -19.18
CA PHE A 325 -1.04 -1.60 -19.55
C PHE A 325 0.04 -0.97 -20.43
N SER A 326 1.32 -1.24 -20.18
CA SER A 326 2.40 -0.79 -21.04
C SER A 326 2.41 -1.51 -22.40
N GLU A 327 2.21 -2.83 -22.42
CA GLU A 327 2.31 -3.65 -23.65
C GLU A 327 1.09 -3.53 -24.56
N GLU A 328 -0.13 -3.59 -23.99
CA GLU A 328 -1.38 -3.62 -24.76
C GLU A 328 -1.95 -2.23 -25.03
N TYR A 329 -1.83 -1.30 -24.08
CA TYR A 329 -2.35 0.07 -24.22
C TYR A 329 -1.28 1.09 -24.62
N GLY A 330 0.00 0.71 -24.65
CA GLY A 330 1.09 1.60 -25.06
C GLY A 330 1.42 2.70 -24.05
N LEU A 331 0.94 2.57 -22.81
CA LEU A 331 1.11 3.60 -21.78
C LEU A 331 2.56 3.71 -21.31
N SER A 332 2.94 4.94 -20.94
CA SER A 332 4.21 5.17 -20.24
C SER A 332 4.22 4.45 -18.88
N GLU A 333 5.41 4.13 -18.38
CA GLU A 333 5.60 3.53 -17.07
C GLU A 333 4.97 4.37 -15.94
N GLU A 334 5.07 5.69 -16.04
CA GLU A 334 4.45 6.62 -15.08
C GLU A 334 2.92 6.52 -15.10
N ALA A 335 2.30 6.52 -16.28
CA ALA A 335 0.85 6.40 -16.42
C ALA A 335 0.36 5.03 -15.95
N ALA A 336 1.03 3.95 -16.36
CA ALA A 336 0.70 2.59 -15.92
C ALA A 336 0.80 2.45 -14.39
N SER A 337 1.85 3.01 -13.77
CA SER A 337 2.03 3.02 -12.32
C SER A 337 0.91 3.75 -11.59
N LYS A 338 0.52 4.96 -12.04
CA LYS A 338 -0.61 5.71 -11.46
C LYS A 338 -1.94 4.97 -11.59
N LEU A 339 -2.23 4.43 -12.77
CA LEU A 339 -3.48 3.74 -13.05
C LEU A 339 -3.62 2.40 -12.32
N THR A 340 -2.50 1.81 -11.91
CA THR A 340 -2.43 0.57 -11.12
C THR A 340 -2.06 0.82 -9.66
N SER A 341 -2.31 2.04 -9.17
CA SER A 341 -2.07 2.38 -7.76
C SER A 341 -3.02 1.61 -6.84
N THR A 342 -4.27 1.44 -7.23
CA THR A 342 -5.24 0.56 -6.57
C THR A 342 -6.03 -0.23 -7.60
N ARG A 343 -6.62 -1.36 -7.18
CA ARG A 343 -7.45 -2.18 -8.07
C ARG A 343 -8.62 -1.38 -8.63
N GLN A 344 -9.24 -0.54 -7.81
CA GLN A 344 -10.42 0.25 -8.18
C GLN A 344 -10.07 1.30 -9.24
N VAL A 345 -8.90 1.93 -9.16
CA VAL A 345 -8.43 2.86 -10.20
C VAL A 345 -8.20 2.12 -11.51
N ALA A 346 -7.54 0.95 -11.45
CA ALA A 346 -7.25 0.17 -12.63
C ALA A 346 -8.53 -0.38 -13.30
N ASP A 347 -9.50 -0.84 -12.50
CA ASP A 347 -10.81 -1.29 -12.97
C ASP A 347 -11.55 -0.12 -13.66
N PHE A 348 -11.57 1.04 -13.02
CA PHE A 348 -12.21 2.25 -13.56
C PHE A 348 -11.56 2.70 -14.88
N TYR A 349 -10.23 2.66 -14.97
CA TYR A 349 -9.51 2.96 -16.19
C TYR A 349 -9.86 2.02 -17.33
N GLU A 350 -9.83 0.70 -17.09
CA GLU A 350 -10.16 -0.28 -18.14
C GLU A 350 -11.61 -0.15 -18.61
N ASP A 351 -12.53 0.18 -17.71
CA ASP A 351 -13.91 0.48 -18.08
C ASP A 351 -13.98 1.67 -19.05
N VAL A 352 -13.20 2.73 -18.83
CA VAL A 352 -13.13 3.89 -19.76
C VAL A 352 -12.39 3.53 -21.05
N ALA A 353 -11.23 2.88 -20.97
CA ALA A 353 -10.41 2.48 -22.11
C ALA A 353 -11.08 1.42 -23.00
N SER A 354 -12.12 0.72 -22.51
CA SER A 354 -12.93 -0.18 -23.33
C SER A 354 -13.76 0.52 -24.40
N GLU A 355 -14.02 1.84 -24.25
CA GLU A 355 -14.85 2.64 -25.16
C GLU A 355 -14.08 3.75 -25.88
N TYR A 356 -12.94 4.19 -25.33
CA TYR A 356 -12.17 5.32 -25.84
C TYR A 356 -10.71 4.94 -26.10
N ASP A 357 -9.98 5.84 -26.78
CA ASP A 357 -8.54 5.68 -26.99
C ASP A 357 -7.80 5.51 -25.63
N PRO A 358 -6.90 4.52 -25.48
CA PRO A 358 -6.27 4.23 -24.20
C PRO A 358 -5.43 5.37 -23.63
N ASP A 359 -4.76 6.16 -24.49
CA ASP A 359 -3.97 7.32 -24.05
C ASP A 359 -4.90 8.44 -23.56
N LEU A 360 -5.99 8.70 -24.30
CA LEU A 360 -7.01 9.66 -23.88
C LEU A 360 -7.62 9.27 -22.53
N ALA A 361 -8.03 8.01 -22.38
CA ALA A 361 -8.56 7.47 -21.13
C ALA A 361 -7.55 7.59 -20.00
N ALA A 362 -6.26 7.32 -20.27
CA ALA A 362 -5.19 7.40 -19.29
C ALA A 362 -4.99 8.83 -18.80
N THR A 363 -4.93 9.82 -19.70
CA THR A 363 -4.86 11.23 -19.33
C THR A 363 -6.05 11.63 -18.45
N TRP A 364 -7.26 11.30 -18.87
CA TRP A 364 -8.47 11.68 -18.13
C TRP A 364 -8.58 11.02 -16.75
N VAL A 365 -8.19 9.75 -16.63
CA VAL A 365 -8.24 9.05 -15.34
C VAL A 365 -7.04 9.42 -14.48
N ALA A 366 -5.82 9.22 -14.96
CA ALA A 366 -4.59 9.34 -14.17
C ALA A 366 -4.24 10.77 -13.76
N ASP A 367 -4.45 11.73 -14.66
CA ASP A 367 -3.99 13.11 -14.45
C ASP A 367 -5.16 14.02 -14.04
N ASN A 368 -6.28 13.97 -14.77
CA ASN A 368 -7.42 14.86 -14.51
C ASN A 368 -8.27 14.39 -13.31
N LEU A 369 -8.82 13.18 -13.37
CA LEU A 369 -9.74 12.68 -12.34
C LEU A 369 -9.03 12.45 -11.00
N LEU A 370 -7.95 11.65 -10.97
CA LEU A 370 -7.22 11.39 -9.73
C LEU A 370 -6.65 12.67 -9.10
N GLY A 371 -6.22 13.64 -9.92
CA GLY A 371 -5.78 14.95 -9.45
C GLY A 371 -6.88 15.71 -8.70
N GLU A 372 -8.08 15.78 -9.28
CA GLU A 372 -9.23 16.48 -8.70
C GLU A 372 -9.84 15.75 -7.49
N LEU A 373 -9.81 14.42 -7.48
CA LEU A 373 -10.21 13.60 -6.33
C LEU A 373 -9.27 13.83 -5.13
N ASN A 374 -7.96 13.80 -5.36
CA ASN A 374 -6.97 14.06 -4.32
C ASN A 374 -7.09 15.50 -3.75
N TYR A 375 -7.46 16.49 -4.57
CA TYR A 375 -7.72 17.85 -4.07
C TYR A 375 -8.93 17.93 -3.11
N ARG A 376 -9.89 17.01 -3.26
CA ARG A 376 -11.14 16.96 -2.50
C ARG A 376 -11.15 15.94 -1.37
N ASP A 377 -10.02 15.24 -1.14
CA ASP A 377 -9.95 14.12 -0.18
C ASP A 377 -11.00 13.03 -0.51
N MET A 378 -11.18 12.79 -1.81
CA MET A 378 -12.08 11.76 -2.35
C MET A 378 -11.27 10.61 -2.95
N GLU A 379 -11.86 9.42 -2.93
CA GLU A 379 -11.33 8.22 -3.56
C GLU A 379 -12.07 7.91 -4.88
N ILE A 380 -11.48 7.07 -5.72
CA ILE A 380 -12.13 6.62 -6.96
C ILE A 380 -13.45 5.87 -6.69
N THR A 381 -13.55 5.24 -5.51
CA THR A 381 -14.73 4.54 -5.00
C THR A 381 -15.90 5.49 -4.76
N ASP A 382 -15.65 6.75 -4.39
CA ASP A 382 -16.71 7.75 -4.16
C ASP A 382 -17.43 8.16 -5.45
N VAL A 383 -16.79 7.94 -6.61
CA VAL A 383 -17.33 8.30 -7.93
C VAL A 383 -17.64 7.10 -8.81
N ALA A 384 -17.47 5.87 -8.30
CA ALA A 384 -17.68 4.64 -9.06
C ALA A 384 -19.11 4.53 -9.63
N ASP A 385 -20.13 4.95 -8.86
CA ASP A 385 -21.53 4.96 -9.29
C ASP A 385 -21.84 5.99 -10.40
N ARG A 386 -20.87 6.87 -10.70
CA ARG A 386 -20.97 7.95 -11.70
C ARG A 386 -20.06 7.74 -12.90
N LEU A 387 -19.52 6.54 -13.06
CA LEU A 387 -18.70 6.14 -14.22
C LEU A 387 -19.36 6.50 -15.55
N GLY A 388 -20.68 6.33 -15.69
CA GLY A 388 -21.40 6.67 -16.92
C GLY A 388 -21.38 8.16 -17.26
N GLU A 389 -21.48 9.03 -16.25
CA GLU A 389 -21.40 10.48 -16.43
C GLU A 389 -19.97 10.91 -16.81
N PHE A 390 -18.97 10.28 -16.18
CA PHE A 390 -17.57 10.52 -16.51
C PHE A 390 -17.23 10.06 -17.95
N LYS A 391 -17.69 8.88 -18.36
CA LYS A 391 -17.57 8.42 -19.75
C LYS A 391 -18.20 9.40 -20.73
N ARG A 392 -19.39 9.93 -20.41
CA ARG A 392 -20.04 10.95 -21.25
C ARG A 392 -19.20 12.23 -21.37
N LEU A 393 -18.55 12.68 -20.29
CA LEU A 393 -17.62 13.81 -20.35
C LEU A 393 -16.44 13.52 -21.30
N VAL A 394 -15.82 12.35 -21.19
CA VAL A 394 -14.72 11.93 -22.08
C VAL A 394 -15.20 11.86 -23.53
N GLU A 395 -16.42 11.37 -23.79
CA GLU A 395 -17.02 11.35 -25.12
C GLU A 395 -17.16 12.75 -25.73
N LEU A 396 -17.68 13.72 -24.96
CA LEU A 396 -17.85 15.10 -25.42
C LEU A 396 -16.52 15.77 -25.76
N VAL A 397 -15.46 15.43 -25.04
CA VAL A 397 -14.09 15.89 -25.34
C VAL A 397 -13.56 15.20 -26.59
N ALA A 398 -13.73 13.88 -26.71
CA ALA A 398 -13.29 13.11 -27.87
C ALA A 398 -14.00 13.53 -29.17
N ALA A 399 -15.27 13.94 -29.07
CA ALA A 399 -16.07 14.49 -30.16
C ALA A 399 -15.75 15.97 -30.47
N GLU A 400 -14.84 16.58 -29.71
CA GLU A 400 -14.50 18.01 -29.77
C GLU A 400 -15.69 18.96 -29.55
N GLU A 401 -16.72 18.55 -28.81
CA GLU A 401 -17.87 19.41 -28.48
C GLU A 401 -17.55 20.44 -27.39
N ILE A 402 -16.53 20.15 -26.58
CA ILE A 402 -15.99 21.01 -25.53
C ILE A 402 -14.46 20.97 -25.53
N THR A 403 -13.81 22.06 -25.13
CA THR A 403 -12.36 22.10 -24.94
C THR A 403 -11.94 21.29 -23.72
N THR A 404 -10.78 20.62 -23.76
CA THR A 404 -10.23 19.86 -22.62
C THR A 404 -10.19 20.71 -21.35
N LYS A 405 -9.81 21.98 -21.49
CA LYS A 405 -9.74 22.93 -20.38
C LYS A 405 -11.10 23.14 -19.71
N ASN A 406 -12.16 23.40 -20.47
CA ASN A 406 -13.49 23.64 -19.90
C ASN A 406 -14.08 22.35 -19.31
N ALA A 407 -13.82 21.21 -19.97
CA ALA A 407 -14.23 19.90 -19.47
C ALA A 407 -13.57 19.57 -18.12
N GLU A 408 -12.28 19.88 -17.95
CA GLU A 408 -11.55 19.67 -16.69
C GLU A 408 -11.89 20.72 -15.63
N GLU A 409 -11.66 22.00 -15.92
CA GLU A 409 -11.68 23.06 -14.91
C GLU A 409 -13.08 23.46 -14.47
N THR A 410 -14.10 23.20 -15.29
CA THR A 410 -15.49 23.58 -14.99
C THR A 410 -16.38 22.34 -14.86
N VAL A 411 -16.50 21.54 -15.92
CA VAL A 411 -17.48 20.44 -15.93
C VAL A 411 -17.13 19.36 -14.92
N LEU A 412 -15.90 18.81 -14.96
CA LEU A 412 -15.47 17.76 -14.02
C LEU A 412 -15.52 18.25 -12.57
N ARG A 413 -15.02 19.47 -12.30
CA ARG A 413 -15.05 20.04 -10.94
C ARG A 413 -16.46 20.17 -10.41
N GLU A 414 -17.37 20.72 -11.20
CA GLU A 414 -18.75 20.87 -10.76
C GLU A 414 -19.45 19.51 -10.63
N MET A 415 -19.19 18.57 -11.55
CA MET A 415 -19.66 17.20 -11.41
C MET A 415 -19.24 16.66 -10.04
N LEU A 416 -17.99 16.83 -9.60
CA LEU A 416 -17.53 16.36 -8.30
C LEU A 416 -18.12 17.14 -7.11
N ASP A 417 -18.27 18.46 -7.24
CA ASP A 417 -18.68 19.34 -6.13
C ASP A 417 -20.20 19.38 -5.89
N GLU A 418 -20.98 19.48 -6.97
CA GLU A 418 -22.44 19.70 -6.93
C GLU A 418 -23.23 18.54 -7.53
N GLY A 419 -22.57 17.66 -8.29
CA GLY A 419 -23.22 16.62 -9.07
C GLY A 419 -23.75 17.14 -10.41
N GLY A 420 -24.53 16.30 -11.09
CA GLY A 420 -25.13 16.63 -12.38
C GLY A 420 -24.42 16.00 -13.57
N ASP A 421 -25.14 15.88 -14.68
CA ASP A 421 -24.62 15.36 -15.94
C ASP A 421 -23.83 16.43 -16.71
N PRO A 422 -22.79 16.03 -17.46
CA PRO A 422 -21.90 16.97 -18.13
C PRO A 422 -22.62 17.86 -19.15
N GLU A 423 -23.63 17.35 -19.86
CA GLU A 423 -24.36 18.14 -20.86
C GLU A 423 -25.14 19.29 -20.22
N THR A 424 -25.83 19.03 -19.11
CA THR A 424 -26.57 20.05 -18.36
C THR A 424 -25.64 21.16 -17.86
N ILE A 425 -24.44 20.81 -17.39
CA ILE A 425 -23.44 21.78 -16.94
C ILE A 425 -22.94 22.62 -18.12
N ILE A 426 -22.62 21.98 -19.24
CA ILE A 426 -22.15 22.67 -20.45
C ILE A 426 -23.18 23.65 -20.99
N GLU A 427 -24.46 23.25 -21.05
CA GLU A 427 -25.55 24.12 -21.51
C GLU A 427 -25.76 25.32 -20.56
N ARG A 428 -25.69 25.08 -19.25
CA ARG A 428 -25.90 26.14 -18.24
C ARG A 428 -24.77 27.18 -18.24
N GLU A 429 -23.54 26.71 -18.34
CA GLU A 429 -22.34 27.55 -18.34
C GLU A 429 -21.97 28.11 -19.73
N GLY A 430 -22.63 27.63 -20.79
CA GLY A 430 -22.41 28.09 -22.17
C GLY A 430 -21.04 27.69 -22.74
N LEU A 431 -20.57 26.47 -22.42
CA LEU A 431 -19.18 26.04 -22.66
C LEU A 431 -18.97 25.27 -23.97
N GLY A 432 -19.97 25.17 -24.85
CA GLY A 432 -19.83 24.54 -26.16
C GLY A 432 -18.74 25.20 -27.00
N LYS A 433 -18.04 24.42 -27.84
CA LYS A 433 -16.94 24.92 -28.69
C LYS A 433 -17.41 26.06 -29.61
N ALA A 434 -16.64 27.16 -29.63
CA ALA A 434 -16.95 28.32 -30.47
C ALA A 434 -16.67 28.03 -31.96
N ASP A 435 -17.57 28.49 -32.82
CA ASP A 435 -17.39 28.40 -34.28
C ASP A 435 -16.32 29.40 -34.78
N GLU A 436 -15.74 29.16 -35.96
CA GLU A 436 -14.70 30.02 -36.57
C GLU A 436 -15.10 31.51 -36.60
N GLY A 437 -16.37 31.81 -36.89
CA GLY A 437 -16.86 33.20 -36.94
C GLY A 437 -16.92 33.90 -35.58
N GLU A 438 -17.17 33.15 -34.50
CA GLU A 438 -17.16 33.69 -33.14
C GLU A 438 -15.72 33.97 -32.68
N ILE A 439 -14.79 33.08 -33.04
CA ILE A 439 -13.35 33.24 -32.77
C ILE A 439 -12.81 34.47 -33.52
N GLU A 440 -13.12 34.62 -34.82
CA GLU A 440 -12.71 35.80 -35.60
C GLU A 440 -13.24 37.12 -35.01
N GLY A 441 -14.50 37.12 -34.56
CA GLY A 441 -15.12 38.27 -33.90
C GLY A 441 -14.41 38.62 -32.59
N ALA A 442 -14.13 37.62 -31.75
CA ALA A 442 -13.44 37.79 -30.48
C ALA A 442 -12.00 38.27 -30.67
N VAL A 443 -11.27 37.73 -31.67
CA VAL A 443 -9.91 38.15 -32.04
C VAL A 443 -9.90 39.61 -32.51
N THR A 444 -10.81 39.98 -33.41
CA THR A 444 -10.90 41.35 -33.93
C THR A 444 -11.15 42.34 -32.78
N ALA A 445 -12.09 42.02 -31.88
CA ALA A 445 -12.39 42.88 -30.75
C ALA A 445 -11.24 42.93 -29.73
N ALA A 446 -10.51 41.84 -29.51
CA ALA A 446 -9.33 41.83 -28.64
C ALA A 446 -8.21 42.74 -29.17
N ILE A 447 -7.99 42.77 -30.49
CA ILE A 447 -7.01 43.65 -31.15
C ILE A 447 -7.47 45.12 -31.04
N GLU A 448 -8.74 45.41 -31.35
CA GLU A 448 -9.27 46.78 -31.35
C GLU A 448 -9.29 47.41 -29.94
N GLU A 449 -9.58 46.61 -28.91
CA GLU A 449 -9.72 47.09 -27.53
C GLU A 449 -8.39 47.16 -26.76
N ASN A 450 -7.31 46.56 -27.28
CA ASN A 450 -6.00 46.52 -26.63
C ASN A 450 -4.88 47.06 -27.55
N PRO A 451 -4.93 48.33 -28.00
CA PRO A 451 -3.96 48.87 -28.95
C PRO A 451 -2.52 48.89 -28.41
N ASP A 452 -2.34 49.07 -27.09
CA ASP A 452 -1.03 49.07 -26.46
C ASP A 452 -0.35 47.69 -26.60
N ALA A 453 -1.10 46.61 -26.41
CA ALA A 453 -0.58 45.24 -26.58
C ALA A 453 -0.23 44.92 -28.05
N VAL A 454 -0.92 45.53 -29.01
CA VAL A 454 -0.58 45.40 -30.44
C VAL A 454 0.76 46.09 -30.74
N GLU A 455 1.00 47.27 -30.17
CA GLU A 455 2.28 47.97 -30.31
C GLU A 455 3.43 47.19 -29.65
N ASP A 456 3.20 46.62 -28.46
CA ASP A 456 4.16 45.77 -27.75
C ASP A 456 4.53 44.51 -28.57
N TYR A 457 3.56 43.90 -29.27
CA TYR A 457 3.82 42.78 -30.18
C TYR A 457 4.76 43.17 -31.34
N HIS A 458 4.48 44.30 -32.01
CA HIS A 458 5.31 44.77 -33.14
C HIS A 458 6.71 45.26 -32.73
N THR A 459 6.88 45.70 -31.48
CA THR A 459 8.19 46.10 -30.94
C THR A 459 9.01 44.93 -30.39
N GLY A 460 8.43 43.73 -30.35
CA GLY A 460 9.11 42.47 -30.02
C GLY A 460 9.06 42.07 -28.55
N GLU A 461 8.13 42.63 -27.76
CA GLU A 461 7.90 42.15 -26.38
C GLU A 461 7.12 40.83 -26.40
N GLY A 462 7.81 39.73 -26.10
CA GLY A 462 7.26 38.37 -26.23
C GLY A 462 6.03 38.04 -25.37
N GLY A 463 5.62 38.90 -24.44
CA GLY A 463 4.44 38.70 -23.59
C GLY A 463 3.11 39.16 -24.20
N ALA A 464 3.15 40.05 -25.19
CA ALA A 464 1.95 40.71 -25.73
C ALA A 464 0.97 39.73 -26.40
N LEU A 465 1.49 38.75 -27.14
CA LEU A 465 0.67 37.73 -27.79
C LEU A 465 -0.08 36.87 -26.77
N ASN A 466 0.59 36.47 -25.68
CA ASN A 466 -0.03 35.66 -24.62
C ASN A 466 -1.13 36.45 -23.89
N PHE A 467 -0.94 37.76 -23.72
CA PHE A 467 -1.98 38.64 -23.17
C PHE A 467 -3.22 38.70 -24.07
N LEU A 468 -3.03 38.89 -25.38
CA LEU A 468 -4.13 38.92 -26.36
C LEU A 468 -4.86 37.57 -26.46
N VAL A 469 -4.13 36.45 -26.43
CA VAL A 469 -4.73 35.11 -26.30
C VAL A 469 -5.60 35.05 -25.04
N GLY A 470 -5.10 35.54 -23.89
CA GLY A 470 -5.87 35.62 -22.66
C GLY A 470 -7.17 36.44 -22.78
N GLN A 471 -7.13 37.58 -23.50
CA GLN A 471 -8.30 38.41 -23.76
C GLN A 471 -9.35 37.72 -24.62
N VAL A 472 -8.91 37.00 -25.66
CA VAL A 472 -9.82 36.21 -26.51
C VAL A 472 -10.44 35.07 -25.71
N MET A 473 -9.63 34.32 -24.96
CA MET A 473 -10.10 33.22 -24.10
C MET A 473 -11.10 33.70 -23.04
N GLN A 474 -10.89 34.89 -22.47
CA GLN A 474 -11.81 35.48 -21.50
C GLN A 474 -13.16 35.85 -22.13
N ARG A 475 -13.17 36.32 -23.38
CA ARG A 475 -14.41 36.66 -24.11
C ARG A 475 -15.19 35.43 -24.52
N THR A 476 -14.50 34.38 -24.93
CA THR A 476 -15.11 33.12 -25.35
C THR A 476 -15.44 32.21 -24.18
N GLY A 477 -15.11 32.58 -22.93
CA GLY A 477 -15.33 31.70 -21.79
C GLY A 477 -14.56 30.38 -21.90
N GLY A 478 -13.42 30.40 -22.58
CA GLY A 478 -12.60 29.22 -22.83
C GLY A 478 -13.11 28.26 -23.92
N SER A 479 -14.18 28.60 -24.63
CA SER A 479 -14.74 27.77 -25.70
C SER A 479 -13.93 27.76 -27.00
N ALA A 480 -12.97 28.67 -27.14
CA ALA A 480 -12.06 28.70 -28.27
C ALA A 480 -10.80 27.86 -27.99
N ASP A 481 -10.32 27.13 -28.99
CA ASP A 481 -9.05 26.41 -28.88
C ASP A 481 -7.86 27.39 -28.84
N PRO A 482 -6.97 27.34 -27.80
CA PRO A 482 -5.86 28.26 -27.67
C PRO A 482 -4.88 28.25 -28.85
N GLY A 483 -4.67 27.08 -29.49
CA GLY A 483 -3.79 26.94 -30.64
C GLY A 483 -4.33 27.70 -31.85
N SER A 484 -5.61 27.51 -32.13
CA SER A 484 -6.37 28.15 -33.20
C SER A 484 -6.45 29.67 -33.00
N VAL A 485 -6.71 30.12 -31.76
CA VAL A 485 -6.68 31.55 -31.39
C VAL A 485 -5.29 32.16 -31.60
N ASN A 486 -4.23 31.47 -31.18
CA ASN A 486 -2.86 31.94 -31.34
C ASN A 486 -2.49 32.10 -32.82
N GLN A 487 -2.85 31.12 -33.65
CA GLN A 487 -2.61 31.17 -35.08
C GLN A 487 -3.35 32.34 -35.74
N LEU A 488 -4.64 32.51 -35.45
CA LEU A 488 -5.45 33.57 -36.04
C LEU A 488 -5.02 34.97 -35.57
N LEU A 489 -4.61 35.12 -34.30
CA LEU A 489 -4.03 36.37 -33.79
C LEU A 489 -2.75 36.73 -34.54
N ARG A 490 -1.85 35.77 -34.78
CA ARG A 490 -0.63 36.02 -35.57
C ARG A 490 -0.96 36.42 -36.99
N GLU A 491 -1.86 35.70 -37.65
CA GLU A 491 -2.29 36.04 -39.01
C GLU A 491 -2.86 37.46 -39.11
N ARG A 492 -3.67 37.91 -38.14
CA ARG A 492 -4.25 39.26 -38.13
C ARG A 492 -3.31 40.37 -37.69
N LEU A 493 -2.32 40.06 -36.84
CA LEU A 493 -1.32 41.03 -36.39
C LEU A 493 -0.18 41.18 -37.40
N ASP A 494 0.07 40.18 -38.24
CA ASP A 494 1.11 40.23 -39.28
C ASP A 494 0.59 40.78 -40.64
N GLU A 495 -0.73 41.01 -40.76
CA GLU A 495 -1.37 41.79 -41.84
C GLU A 495 -1.18 43.31 -41.67
#